data_AF-A0A936UBB9-F1
#
_entry.id   AF-A0A936UBB9-F1
#
_cell.length_a   1.000
_cell.length_b   1.000
_cell.length_c   1.000
_cell.angle_alpha   90.00
_cell.angle_beta   90.00
_cell.angle_gamma   90.00
#
_symmetry.space_group_name_H-M   'P 1'
#
loop_
_entity.id
_entity.type
_entity.pdbx_description
1 polymer ?
#
loop_
_entity_poly.entity_id
_entity_poly.type
_entity_poly.pdbx_seq_one_letter_code
_entity_poly.pdbx_strand_id
1 'polypeptide(L)'
;MAEGLITEVPSIRSEADADTFMAAFEESHQALLELQEDTYQFFGERNVGGGKLDTFTQFVYVPAVRDAQQETGSKGTSFSQLLDLAVLRRVNALPQVAGLLQQLRKIVTETFEPEEVRGSLTTLEKDINAVLQPFVPTESLSLRWSGEPSVTYEAPKILPSLTEDAFSGEISRKGHGLQRALILALLSHLARVRTARTEPGEMAPQSDVLGGPARDLPPAVRRGPDYIIGIEEPELYQHPNRCRHFASVLRHLAAEQGEDGSNTQILFTTHSPYFVSLEHFENVRLVRKDARDAFGLTCTSLSSHTVEEFRVAWADICGRDPQDVTVGSLLARLLRTMTDSVSEGFFADVVVLVEGIGDVGVLTAVAEEKKAEWVAQGVTVLAVDGKENLAAPILIFRALGIPTYFIFDGDQHLKGKGKSCNEHQAKATQKGFSDSVAFR
;
A
#
# COMPACT_ATOMS: atom_id res chain seq x y z
N MET A 1 22.65 24.11 -13.63
CA MET A 1 22.91 24.28 -15.08
C MET A 1 21.63 23.91 -15.80
N ALA A 2 20.75 24.86 -16.07
CA ALA A 2 19.44 24.58 -16.71
C ALA A 2 18.98 25.76 -17.60
N GLU A 3 19.92 26.53 -18.15
CA GLU A 3 19.60 27.49 -19.20
C GLU A 3 19.79 26.80 -20.55
N GLY A 4 18.68 26.50 -21.24
CA GLY A 4 18.71 26.09 -22.66
C GLY A 4 18.10 24.72 -23.02
N LEU A 5 17.39 24.02 -22.13
CA LEU A 5 16.80 22.71 -22.45
C LEU A 5 15.50 22.77 -23.28
N ILE A 6 14.83 23.92 -23.35
CA ILE A 6 13.59 24.09 -24.13
C ILE A 6 13.88 25.04 -25.29
N THR A 7 14.40 24.49 -26.40
CA THR A 7 14.81 25.30 -27.56
C THR A 7 13.65 25.70 -28.48
N GLU A 8 12.48 25.09 -28.35
CA GLU A 8 11.32 25.37 -29.21
C GLU A 8 10.02 25.36 -28.39
N VAL A 9 9.71 26.49 -27.73
CA VAL A 9 8.36 26.72 -27.21
C VAL A 9 7.49 27.16 -28.39
N PRO A 10 6.43 26.41 -28.76
CA PRO A 10 5.51 26.82 -29.82
C PRO A 10 4.80 28.13 -29.46
N SER A 11 4.31 28.89 -30.45
CA SER A 11 3.55 30.11 -30.14
C SER A 11 2.20 29.73 -29.52
N ILE A 12 2.11 29.79 -28.19
CA ILE A 12 0.91 29.50 -27.42
C ILE A 12 -0.08 30.65 -27.58
N ARG A 13 -1.34 30.35 -27.91
CA ARG A 13 -2.40 31.34 -28.16
C ARG A 13 -3.44 31.43 -27.04
N SER A 14 -3.47 30.45 -26.13
CA SER A 14 -4.36 30.42 -24.97
C SER A 14 -3.71 29.69 -23.79
N GLU A 15 -4.22 29.94 -22.58
CA GLU A 15 -3.77 29.26 -21.34
C GLU A 15 -3.93 27.73 -21.43
N ALA A 16 -5.05 27.25 -21.98
CA ALA A 16 -5.31 25.83 -22.18
C ALA A 16 -4.30 25.14 -23.15
N ASP A 17 -3.85 25.87 -24.19
CA ASP A 17 -2.82 25.38 -25.10
C ASP A 17 -1.44 25.29 -24.40
N ALA A 18 -1.19 26.16 -23.43
CA ALA A 18 0.02 26.14 -22.61
C ALA A 18 0.07 24.89 -21.73
N ASP A 19 -1.02 24.63 -20.99
CA ASP A 19 -1.12 23.48 -20.08
C ASP A 19 -1.01 22.15 -20.84
N THR A 20 -1.64 22.07 -22.01
CA THR A 20 -1.57 20.87 -22.87
C THR A 20 -0.14 20.62 -23.36
N PHE A 21 0.60 21.68 -23.73
CA PHE A 21 1.98 21.57 -24.15
C PHE A 21 2.91 21.18 -22.99
N MET A 22 2.74 21.80 -21.82
CA MET A 22 3.52 21.47 -20.62
C MET A 22 3.32 20.02 -20.20
N ALA A 23 2.07 19.54 -20.12
CA ALA A 23 1.78 18.16 -19.78
C ALA A 23 2.42 17.16 -20.76
N ALA A 24 2.32 17.41 -22.07
CA ALA A 24 2.94 16.56 -23.09
C ALA A 24 4.48 16.59 -23.04
N PHE A 25 5.07 17.73 -22.68
CA PHE A 25 6.51 17.88 -22.52
C PHE A 25 7.03 17.13 -21.27
N GLU A 26 6.35 17.27 -20.13
CA GLU A 26 6.68 16.58 -18.88
C GLU A 26 6.56 15.06 -19.02
N GLU A 27 5.52 14.57 -19.70
CA GLU A 27 5.31 13.13 -19.95
C GLU A 27 6.43 12.53 -20.83
N SER A 28 6.93 13.29 -21.81
CA SER A 28 8.00 12.86 -22.71
C SER A 28 9.41 13.03 -22.15
N HIS A 29 9.59 13.80 -21.07
CA HIS A 29 10.90 14.14 -20.51
C HIS A 29 11.00 13.90 -18.99
N GLN A 30 10.51 12.74 -18.52
CA GLN A 30 10.54 12.36 -17.10
C GLN A 30 11.94 12.46 -16.44
N ALA A 31 13.02 12.26 -17.20
CA ALA A 31 14.39 12.35 -16.70
C ALA A 31 14.86 13.78 -16.36
N LEU A 32 14.11 14.81 -16.78
CA LEU A 32 14.38 16.23 -16.48
C LEU A 32 13.54 16.75 -15.32
N LEU A 33 12.65 15.92 -14.76
CA LEU A 33 11.76 16.30 -13.67
C LEU A 33 12.43 16.02 -12.32
N GLU A 34 12.35 16.99 -11.42
CA GLU A 34 12.73 16.83 -10.01
C GLU A 34 11.46 16.87 -9.16
N LEU A 35 11.36 15.94 -8.20
CA LEU A 35 10.25 15.93 -7.25
C LEU A 35 10.41 17.08 -6.27
N GLN A 36 9.44 17.99 -6.25
CA GLN A 36 9.38 19.08 -5.28
C GLN A 36 8.26 18.82 -4.27
N GLU A 37 8.56 18.99 -2.98
CA GLU A 37 7.52 18.97 -1.93
C GLU A 37 6.65 20.22 -2.04
N ASP A 38 5.40 20.04 -2.44
CA ASP A 38 4.40 21.10 -2.40
C ASP A 38 3.84 21.24 -0.98
N THR A 39 3.75 22.48 -0.50
CA THR A 39 3.29 22.81 0.86
C THR A 39 1.78 22.85 0.97
N TYR A 40 1.06 22.91 -0.17
CA TYR A 40 -0.39 22.83 -0.21
C TYR A 40 -0.84 21.37 -0.19
N GLN A 41 -1.84 21.02 0.64
CA GLN A 41 -2.56 19.75 0.52
C GLN A 41 -3.29 19.75 -0.82
N PHE A 42 -2.55 19.34 -1.86
CA PHE A 42 -2.82 19.16 -3.29
C PHE A 42 -4.08 19.79 -3.92
N PHE A 43 -5.31 19.71 -3.37
CA PHE A 43 -6.48 20.51 -3.82
C PHE A 43 -7.57 20.73 -2.73
N GLY A 44 -7.22 21.40 -1.62
CA GLY A 44 -8.20 22.00 -0.69
C GLY A 44 -8.72 21.10 0.45
N GLU A 45 -9.45 21.70 1.39
CA GLU A 45 -10.05 20.95 2.51
C GLU A 45 -11.08 19.92 2.01
N ARG A 46 -11.13 18.75 2.66
CA ARG A 46 -12.06 17.65 2.35
C ARG A 46 -13.54 18.06 2.23
N ASN A 47 -13.91 19.19 2.84
CA ASN A 47 -15.27 19.75 2.83
C ASN A 47 -15.53 20.77 1.70
N VAL A 48 -14.52 21.15 0.93
CA VAL A 48 -14.60 22.12 -0.16
C VAL A 48 -14.10 21.46 -1.44
N GLY A 49 -15.02 20.82 -2.16
CA GLY A 49 -14.76 20.33 -3.51
C GLY A 49 -14.13 18.94 -3.63
N GLY A 50 -13.98 18.19 -2.53
CA GLY A 50 -13.50 16.79 -2.53
C GLY A 50 -12.22 16.66 -3.34
N GLY A 51 -11.07 16.95 -2.71
CA GLY A 51 -9.79 17.18 -3.40
C GLY A 51 -9.60 16.28 -4.62
N LYS A 52 -9.19 16.86 -5.75
CA LYS A 52 -9.15 16.21 -7.08
C LYS A 52 -8.50 14.81 -7.07
N LEU A 53 -7.60 14.57 -6.12
CA LEU A 53 -6.94 13.29 -5.87
C LEU A 53 -7.89 12.15 -5.47
N ASP A 54 -9.00 12.41 -4.78
CA ASP A 54 -9.98 11.39 -4.36
C ASP A 54 -10.61 10.65 -5.56
N THR A 55 -10.57 11.28 -6.75
CA THR A 55 -10.96 10.67 -8.03
C THR A 55 -9.99 9.58 -8.49
N PHE A 56 -8.70 9.70 -8.14
CA PHE A 56 -7.62 8.84 -8.61
C PHE A 56 -7.04 7.95 -7.52
N THR A 57 -7.12 8.34 -6.26
CA THR A 57 -6.50 7.62 -5.15
C THR A 57 -7.31 7.80 -3.88
N GLN A 58 -7.63 6.69 -3.22
CA GLN A 58 -8.32 6.68 -1.93
C GLN A 58 -7.47 6.03 -0.85
N PHE A 59 -7.30 6.75 0.26
CA PHE A 59 -6.61 6.24 1.45
C PHE A 59 -7.60 5.71 2.48
N VAL A 60 -7.44 4.44 2.86
CA VAL A 60 -8.23 3.78 3.90
C VAL A 60 -7.31 3.41 5.06
N TYR A 61 -7.56 3.99 6.23
CA TYR A 61 -6.76 3.76 7.42
C TYR A 61 -7.47 2.90 8.47
N VAL A 62 -6.81 1.84 8.93
CA VAL A 62 -7.30 0.89 9.93
C VAL A 62 -6.38 0.94 11.16
N PRO A 63 -6.82 1.58 12.26
CA PRO A 63 -6.00 1.69 13.48
C PRO A 63 -5.97 0.41 14.32
N ALA A 64 -4.90 0.23 15.10
CA ALA A 64 -4.65 -0.96 15.93
C ALA A 64 -5.69 -1.16 17.03
N VAL A 65 -6.08 -0.10 17.73
CA VAL A 65 -7.17 -0.09 18.71
C VAL A 65 -8.07 1.10 18.42
N ARG A 66 -9.39 0.87 18.46
CA ARG A 66 -10.36 1.96 18.37
C ARG A 66 -10.77 2.38 19.77
N ASP A 67 -10.40 3.58 20.16
CA ASP A 67 -10.91 4.17 21.39
C ASP A 67 -12.40 4.49 21.22
N ALA A 68 -13.22 3.91 22.10
CA ALA A 68 -14.66 4.14 22.15
C ALA A 68 -15.04 5.61 22.38
N GLN A 69 -14.10 6.45 22.81
CA GLN A 69 -14.35 7.87 23.09
C GLN A 69 -14.18 8.80 21.89
N GLN A 70 -13.56 8.36 20.79
CA GLN A 70 -13.47 9.18 19.55
C GLN A 70 -14.72 9.05 18.65
N GLU A 71 -15.67 8.17 18.99
CA GLU A 71 -16.81 7.78 18.15
C GLU A 71 -18.14 8.52 18.46
N THR A 72 -18.11 9.75 18.99
CA THR A 72 -19.36 10.55 19.07
C THR A 72 -19.67 11.32 17.77
N GLY A 73 -18.81 11.23 16.75
CA GLY A 73 -18.99 11.90 15.46
C GLY A 73 -19.41 10.93 14.36
N SER A 74 -20.52 11.21 13.69
CA SER A 74 -21.11 10.45 12.58
C SER A 74 -20.27 10.42 11.28
N LYS A 75 -18.95 10.60 11.35
CA LYS A 75 -18.06 10.55 10.19
C LYS A 75 -17.56 9.12 10.01
N GLY A 76 -17.89 8.55 8.86
CA GLY A 76 -17.75 7.12 8.55
C GLY A 76 -16.48 6.46 9.06
N THR A 77 -16.67 5.41 9.85
CA THR A 77 -15.57 4.58 10.36
C THR A 77 -14.84 3.90 9.18
N SER A 78 -13.59 3.45 9.36
CA SER A 78 -12.93 2.66 8.31
C SER A 78 -13.66 1.36 7.95
N PHE A 79 -14.58 0.90 8.81
CA PHE A 79 -15.51 -0.19 8.46
C PHE A 79 -16.57 0.27 7.48
N SER A 80 -17.20 1.43 7.72
CA SER A 80 -18.21 1.93 6.80
C SER A 80 -17.55 2.22 5.47
N GLN A 81 -16.35 2.80 5.44
CA GLN A 81 -15.63 3.02 4.18
C GLN A 81 -15.35 1.71 3.42
N LEU A 82 -14.82 0.66 4.08
CA LEU A 82 -14.57 -0.63 3.41
C LEU A 82 -15.87 -1.33 2.97
N LEU A 83 -16.92 -1.24 3.78
CA LEU A 83 -18.22 -1.82 3.47
C LEU A 83 -18.91 -1.05 2.34
N ASP A 84 -18.86 0.28 2.38
CA ASP A 84 -19.36 1.17 1.35
C ASP A 84 -18.61 0.88 0.05
N LEU A 85 -17.28 0.70 0.07
CA LEU A 85 -16.53 0.27 -1.10
C LEU A 85 -17.00 -1.08 -1.64
N ALA A 86 -17.19 -2.08 -0.77
CA ALA A 86 -17.65 -3.41 -1.20
C ALA A 86 -19.09 -3.37 -1.76
N VAL A 87 -19.97 -2.57 -1.15
CA VAL A 87 -21.39 -2.53 -1.50
C VAL A 87 -21.67 -1.56 -2.63
N LEU A 88 -21.11 -0.35 -2.63
CA LEU A 88 -21.20 0.60 -3.75
C LEU A 88 -20.74 -0.06 -5.04
N ARG A 89 -19.63 -0.80 -5.00
CA ARG A 89 -19.15 -1.52 -6.20
C ARG A 89 -20.16 -2.55 -6.69
N ARG A 90 -20.81 -3.28 -5.78
CA ARG A 90 -21.81 -4.29 -6.13
C ARG A 90 -23.14 -3.67 -6.60
N VAL A 91 -23.59 -2.61 -5.94
CA VAL A 91 -24.85 -1.90 -6.21
C VAL A 91 -24.74 -1.11 -7.52
N ASN A 92 -23.64 -0.40 -7.73
CA ASN A 92 -23.38 0.31 -9.00
C ASN A 92 -23.22 -0.65 -10.18
N ALA A 93 -22.74 -1.88 -9.94
CA ALA A 93 -22.68 -2.90 -10.98
C ALA A 93 -24.06 -3.51 -11.34
N LEU A 94 -25.14 -3.20 -10.61
CA LEU A 94 -26.47 -3.71 -10.96
C LEU A 94 -27.06 -2.92 -12.14
N PRO A 95 -27.49 -3.61 -13.23
CA PRO A 95 -28.06 -2.95 -14.41
C PRO A 95 -29.29 -2.08 -14.11
N GLN A 96 -30.06 -2.45 -13.09
CA GLN A 96 -31.27 -1.74 -12.67
C GLN A 96 -30.94 -0.35 -12.09
N VAL A 97 -29.87 -0.25 -11.31
CA VAL A 97 -29.44 1.01 -10.69
C VAL A 97 -28.87 1.95 -11.75
N ALA A 98 -28.03 1.42 -12.65
CA ALA A 98 -27.52 2.18 -13.79
C ALA A 98 -28.66 2.70 -14.70
N GLY A 99 -29.65 1.86 -14.99
CA GLY A 99 -30.83 2.25 -15.76
C GLY A 99 -31.67 3.34 -15.10
N LEU A 100 -31.87 3.27 -13.78
CA LEU A 100 -32.60 4.29 -13.02
C LEU A 100 -31.89 5.64 -13.04
N LEU A 101 -30.58 5.67 -12.85
CA LEU A 101 -29.79 6.90 -12.93
C LEU A 101 -29.82 7.51 -14.34
N GLN A 102 -29.80 6.68 -15.38
CA GLN A 102 -29.93 7.15 -16.76
C GLN A 102 -31.32 7.76 -17.02
N GLN A 103 -32.39 7.15 -16.50
CA GLN A 103 -33.75 7.69 -16.59
C GLN A 103 -33.86 9.02 -15.83
N LEU A 104 -33.30 9.13 -14.62
CA LEU A 104 -33.28 10.38 -13.86
C LEU A 104 -32.55 11.49 -14.61
N ARG A 105 -31.37 11.20 -15.18
CA ARG A 105 -30.65 12.18 -16.02
C ARG A 105 -31.51 12.65 -17.17
N LYS A 106 -32.15 11.72 -17.89
CA LYS A 106 -33.03 12.05 -19.02
C LYS A 106 -34.19 12.96 -18.60
N ILE A 107 -34.88 12.62 -17.52
CA ILE A 107 -36.01 13.40 -16.99
C ILE A 107 -35.53 14.81 -16.58
N VAL A 108 -34.39 14.92 -15.92
CA VAL A 108 -33.86 16.21 -15.49
C VAL A 108 -33.45 17.06 -16.70
N THR A 109 -32.77 16.50 -17.70
CA THR A 109 -32.46 17.24 -18.94
C THR A 109 -33.74 17.73 -19.62
N GLU A 110 -34.75 16.86 -19.78
CA GLU A 110 -36.04 17.20 -20.38
C GLU A 110 -36.83 18.25 -19.59
N THR A 111 -36.65 18.32 -18.27
CA THR A 111 -37.35 19.30 -17.40
C THR A 111 -36.70 20.69 -17.43
N PHE A 112 -35.38 20.77 -17.64
CA PHE A 112 -34.61 22.02 -17.63
C PHE A 112 -34.26 22.53 -19.04
N GLU A 113 -34.58 21.79 -20.10
CA GLU A 113 -34.49 22.23 -21.51
C GLU A 113 -35.55 23.25 -21.98
N PRO A 114 -36.81 23.24 -21.51
CA PRO A 114 -37.85 24.13 -22.03
C PRO A 114 -37.46 25.62 -21.94
N GLU A 115 -37.73 26.37 -23.01
CA GLU A 115 -37.44 27.82 -23.08
C GLU A 115 -38.13 28.62 -21.97
N GLU A 116 -39.24 28.15 -21.40
CA GLU A 116 -39.92 28.78 -20.27
C GLU A 116 -39.04 28.81 -19.01
N VAL A 117 -38.34 27.71 -18.73
CA VAL A 117 -37.45 27.60 -17.57
C VAL A 117 -36.16 28.38 -17.82
N ARG A 118 -35.59 28.29 -19.03
CA ARG A 118 -34.38 29.05 -19.38
C ARG A 118 -34.61 30.55 -19.53
N GLY A 119 -35.78 30.96 -20.02
CA GLY A 119 -36.23 32.35 -20.18
C GLY A 119 -36.71 33.00 -18.88
N SER A 120 -36.98 32.22 -17.83
CA SER A 120 -37.28 32.79 -16.50
C SER A 120 -36.14 33.68 -15.98
N LEU A 121 -34.88 33.31 -16.25
CA LEU A 121 -33.71 34.10 -15.87
C LEU A 121 -33.54 35.39 -16.66
N THR A 122 -33.89 35.41 -17.95
CA THR A 122 -33.83 36.64 -18.73
C THR A 122 -34.92 37.63 -18.30
N THR A 123 -36.05 37.13 -17.82
CA THR A 123 -37.12 37.95 -17.24
C THR A 123 -36.67 38.52 -15.89
N LEU A 124 -36.12 37.68 -15.02
CA LEU A 124 -35.57 38.08 -13.72
C LEU A 124 -34.41 39.07 -13.87
N GLU A 125 -33.51 38.86 -14.84
CA GLU A 125 -32.40 39.77 -15.13
C GLU A 125 -32.90 41.16 -15.54
N LYS A 126 -33.94 41.23 -16.38
CA LYS A 126 -34.56 42.52 -16.76
C LYS A 126 -35.20 43.22 -15.57
N ASP A 127 -35.94 42.48 -14.75
CA ASP A 127 -36.65 43.03 -13.59
C ASP A 127 -35.65 43.57 -12.54
N ILE A 128 -34.58 42.83 -12.26
CA ILE A 128 -33.54 43.25 -11.32
C ILE A 128 -32.78 44.46 -11.87
N ASN A 129 -32.38 44.44 -13.15
CA ASN A 129 -31.67 45.57 -13.77
C ASN A 129 -32.53 46.85 -13.83
N ALA A 130 -33.85 46.73 -14.01
CA ALA A 130 -34.76 47.88 -13.97
C ALA A 130 -34.81 48.52 -12.57
N VAL A 131 -34.72 47.71 -11.51
CA VAL A 131 -34.65 48.20 -10.12
C VAL A 131 -33.25 48.73 -9.76
N LEU A 132 -32.19 48.19 -10.37
CA LEU A 132 -30.79 48.57 -10.09
C LEU A 132 -30.36 49.87 -10.78
N GLN A 133 -30.91 50.15 -11.97
CA GLN A 133 -30.54 51.30 -12.81
C GLN A 133 -30.59 52.67 -12.10
N PRO A 134 -31.60 52.98 -11.25
CA PRO A 134 -31.65 54.24 -10.50
C PRO A 134 -30.55 54.38 -9.44
N PHE A 135 -30.01 53.27 -8.93
CA PHE A 135 -28.98 53.28 -7.89
C PHE A 135 -27.56 53.26 -8.48
N VAL A 136 -27.35 52.52 -9.56
CA VAL A 136 -26.03 52.34 -10.19
C VAL A 136 -26.16 52.41 -11.73
N PRO A 137 -26.14 53.61 -12.34
CA PRO A 137 -26.47 53.80 -13.76
C PRO A 137 -25.47 53.18 -14.74
N THR A 138 -24.25 52.91 -14.27
CA THR A 138 -23.11 52.45 -15.09
C THR A 138 -22.90 50.93 -15.04
N GLU A 139 -23.66 50.20 -14.23
CA GLU A 139 -23.47 48.76 -14.03
C GLU A 139 -24.74 47.97 -14.34
N SER A 140 -24.57 46.74 -14.83
CA SER A 140 -25.66 45.81 -15.10
C SER A 140 -25.34 44.42 -14.58
N LEU A 141 -26.34 43.77 -14.01
CA LEU A 141 -26.30 42.37 -13.61
C LEU A 141 -26.55 41.49 -14.84
N SER A 142 -25.74 40.46 -15.05
CA SER A 142 -25.99 39.44 -16.08
C SER A 142 -26.11 38.08 -15.43
N LEU A 143 -27.14 37.32 -15.76
CA LEU A 143 -27.39 35.99 -15.20
C LEU A 143 -27.22 34.94 -16.30
N ARG A 144 -26.41 33.92 -16.04
CA ARG A 144 -26.18 32.80 -16.97
C ARG A 144 -26.33 31.48 -16.22
N TRP A 145 -26.95 30.51 -16.88
CA TRP A 145 -26.95 29.14 -16.40
C TRP A 145 -25.52 28.58 -16.45
N SER A 146 -25.06 28.03 -15.33
CA SER A 146 -23.79 27.31 -15.27
C SER A 146 -24.02 25.84 -15.67
N GLY A 147 -23.82 25.52 -16.95
CA GLY A 147 -23.75 24.14 -17.44
C GLY A 147 -25.06 23.33 -17.42
N GLU A 148 -24.93 22.01 -17.56
CA GLU A 148 -26.03 21.05 -17.43
C GLU A 148 -26.39 20.83 -15.95
N PRO A 149 -27.68 20.67 -15.60
CA PRO A 149 -28.09 20.36 -14.24
C PRO A 149 -27.49 19.02 -13.78
N SER A 150 -26.62 19.06 -12.78
CA SER A 150 -26.07 17.85 -12.16
C SER A 150 -27.03 17.28 -11.12
N VAL A 151 -27.41 16.01 -11.26
CA VAL A 151 -28.13 15.27 -10.21
C VAL A 151 -27.12 14.56 -9.33
N THR A 152 -27.00 15.00 -8.08
CA THR A 152 -26.21 14.30 -7.07
C THR A 152 -27.04 13.19 -6.46
N TYR A 153 -26.66 11.93 -6.71
CA TYR A 153 -27.26 10.77 -6.06
C TYR A 153 -26.51 10.47 -4.76
N GLU A 154 -27.21 10.55 -3.63
CA GLU A 154 -26.68 10.04 -2.37
C GLU A 154 -27.05 8.56 -2.23
N ALA A 155 -26.03 7.70 -2.19
CA ALA A 155 -26.25 6.27 -1.96
C ALA A 155 -26.87 6.02 -0.57
N PRO A 156 -27.74 5.00 -0.44
CA PRO A 156 -28.34 4.67 0.85
C PRO A 156 -27.26 4.25 1.85
N LYS A 157 -27.29 4.86 3.04
CA LYS A 157 -26.37 4.51 4.14
C LYS A 157 -26.65 3.08 4.61
N ILE A 158 -25.60 2.27 4.65
CA ILE A 158 -25.68 0.88 5.10
C ILE A 158 -25.44 0.86 6.60
N LEU A 159 -26.37 0.25 7.34
CA LEU A 159 -26.25 0.04 8.78
C LEU A 159 -25.92 -1.43 9.04
N PRO A 160 -24.63 -1.78 9.18
CA PRO A 160 -24.25 -3.15 9.41
C PRO A 160 -24.49 -3.57 10.87
N SER A 161 -25.07 -4.75 11.06
CA SER A 161 -25.20 -5.43 12.36
C SER A 161 -24.50 -6.77 12.33
N LEU A 162 -23.96 -7.21 13.45
CA LEU A 162 -23.28 -8.50 13.56
C LEU A 162 -23.92 -9.36 14.65
N THR A 163 -24.07 -10.66 14.37
CA THR A 163 -24.63 -11.64 15.30
C THR A 163 -23.51 -12.51 15.86
N GLU A 164 -23.44 -12.61 17.19
CA GLU A 164 -22.50 -13.45 17.94
C GLU A 164 -23.29 -14.20 19.00
N ASP A 165 -23.19 -15.53 19.03
CA ASP A 165 -23.87 -16.41 20.00
C ASP A 165 -25.35 -16.05 20.24
N ALA A 166 -26.09 -15.86 19.13
CA ALA A 166 -27.50 -15.45 19.08
C ALA A 166 -27.83 -14.00 19.48
N PHE A 167 -26.84 -13.16 19.80
CA PHE A 167 -27.02 -11.72 20.04
C PHE A 167 -26.64 -10.88 18.82
N SER A 168 -27.61 -10.22 18.21
CA SER A 168 -27.41 -9.25 17.12
C SER A 168 -27.28 -7.83 17.68
N GLY A 169 -26.28 -7.07 17.21
CA GLY A 169 -26.08 -5.69 17.64
C GLY A 169 -25.10 -4.91 16.75
N GLU A 170 -24.85 -3.66 17.14
CA GLU A 170 -23.88 -2.78 16.49
C GLU A 170 -22.47 -3.37 16.56
N ILE A 171 -21.69 -3.21 15.48
CA ILE A 171 -20.30 -3.71 15.38
C ILE A 171 -19.41 -3.12 16.49
N SER A 172 -19.61 -1.85 16.85
CA SER A 172 -18.84 -1.17 17.90
C SER A 172 -18.93 -1.87 19.26
N ARG A 173 -20.02 -2.59 19.52
CA ARG A 173 -20.26 -3.33 20.77
C ARG A 173 -19.74 -4.77 20.75
N LYS A 174 -19.14 -5.21 19.63
CA LYS A 174 -18.58 -6.55 19.47
C LYS A 174 -17.12 -6.59 19.89
N GLY A 175 -16.66 -7.76 20.33
CA GLY A 175 -15.25 -7.97 20.67
C GLY A 175 -14.33 -7.64 19.50
N HIS A 176 -13.16 -7.06 19.78
CA HIS A 176 -12.22 -6.63 18.74
C HIS A 176 -11.79 -7.77 17.82
N GLY A 177 -11.63 -8.99 18.32
CA GLY A 177 -11.30 -10.15 17.49
C GLY A 177 -12.34 -10.40 16.38
N LEU A 178 -13.63 -10.23 16.68
CA LEU A 178 -14.73 -10.37 15.72
C LEU A 178 -14.80 -9.17 14.76
N GLN A 179 -14.55 -7.96 15.26
CA GLN A 179 -14.42 -6.77 14.41
C GLN A 179 -13.28 -6.95 13.39
N ARG A 180 -12.12 -7.46 13.81
CA ARG A 180 -10.97 -7.72 12.91
C ARG A 180 -11.25 -8.87 11.94
N ALA A 181 -11.94 -9.92 12.37
CA ALA A 181 -12.39 -10.98 11.47
C ALA A 181 -13.34 -10.45 10.39
N LEU A 182 -14.17 -9.45 10.68
CA LEU A 182 -14.98 -8.77 9.69
C LEU A 182 -14.13 -7.97 8.68
N ILE A 183 -13.08 -7.25 9.14
CA ILE A 183 -12.14 -6.57 8.22
C ILE A 183 -11.53 -7.59 7.26
N LEU A 184 -11.02 -8.70 7.80
CA LEU A 184 -10.48 -9.79 7.02
C LEU A 184 -11.51 -10.32 6.03
N ALA A 185 -12.76 -10.56 6.46
CA ALA A 185 -13.81 -11.05 5.57
C ALA A 185 -14.13 -10.07 4.43
N LEU A 186 -14.19 -8.76 4.71
CA LEU A 186 -14.42 -7.73 3.71
C LEU A 186 -13.24 -7.63 2.74
N LEU A 187 -12.00 -7.58 3.23
CA LEU A 187 -10.80 -7.56 2.41
C LEU A 187 -10.66 -8.84 1.57
N SER A 188 -10.89 -10.01 2.16
CA SER A 188 -10.92 -11.29 1.44
C SER A 188 -12.03 -11.34 0.39
N HIS A 189 -13.20 -10.75 0.65
CA HIS A 189 -14.25 -10.63 -0.34
C HIS A 189 -13.82 -9.74 -1.52
N LEU A 190 -13.24 -8.57 -1.20
CA LEU A 190 -12.69 -7.66 -2.20
C LEU A 190 -11.56 -8.32 -3.02
N ALA A 191 -10.80 -9.25 -2.44
CA ALA A 191 -9.79 -10.05 -3.14
C ALA A 191 -10.46 -11.11 -4.03
N ARG A 192 -11.40 -11.89 -3.48
CA ARG A 192 -11.99 -13.04 -4.19
C ARG A 192 -12.87 -12.63 -5.38
N VAL A 193 -13.59 -11.51 -5.27
CA VAL A 193 -14.37 -10.98 -6.40
C VAL A 193 -13.46 -10.72 -7.61
N ARG A 194 -12.21 -10.29 -7.40
CA ARG A 194 -11.20 -10.09 -8.47
C ARG A 194 -10.86 -11.40 -9.18
N THR A 195 -10.67 -12.49 -8.44
CA THR A 195 -10.24 -13.79 -8.99
C THR A 195 -11.30 -14.55 -9.78
N ALA A 196 -12.59 -14.27 -9.58
CA ALA A 196 -13.69 -15.08 -10.13
C ALA A 196 -14.18 -14.60 -11.52
N ARG A 197 -13.70 -13.44 -12.02
CA ARG A 197 -14.15 -12.83 -13.27
C ARG A 197 -13.11 -12.79 -14.39
N THR A 198 -11.95 -13.42 -14.19
CA THR A 198 -10.96 -13.69 -15.25
C THR A 198 -11.46 -14.78 -16.22
N GLU A 199 -12.56 -14.54 -16.91
CA GLU A 199 -12.92 -15.20 -18.17
C GLU A 199 -12.80 -14.13 -19.28
N PRO A 200 -11.99 -14.36 -20.32
CA PRO A 200 -11.71 -13.36 -21.34
C PRO A 200 -12.90 -13.26 -22.31
N GLY A 201 -13.76 -12.24 -22.16
CA GLY A 201 -14.80 -12.05 -23.18
C GLY A 201 -15.84 -10.94 -23.00
N GLU A 202 -16.07 -10.40 -21.81
CA GLU A 202 -17.15 -9.42 -21.63
C GLU A 202 -16.61 -8.02 -21.31
N MET A 203 -16.77 -7.10 -22.28
CA MET A 203 -16.55 -5.68 -22.09
C MET A 203 -17.35 -5.20 -20.88
N ALA A 204 -16.64 -4.67 -19.89
CA ALA A 204 -17.25 -4.11 -18.70
C ALA A 204 -18.26 -3.00 -19.09
N PRO A 205 -19.48 -3.01 -18.52
CA PRO A 205 -20.42 -1.92 -18.72
C PRO A 205 -19.86 -0.63 -18.11
N GLN A 206 -19.93 0.44 -18.90
CA GLN A 206 -19.49 1.80 -18.57
C GLN A 206 -20.10 2.27 -17.24
N SER A 207 -19.30 2.32 -16.17
CA SER A 207 -19.71 2.80 -14.85
C SER A 207 -19.31 4.27 -14.66
N ASP A 208 -19.87 5.18 -15.47
CA ASP A 208 -19.86 6.63 -15.23
C ASP A 208 -20.85 7.02 -14.10
N VAL A 209 -20.66 6.44 -12.91
CA VAL A 209 -21.61 6.55 -11.78
C VAL A 209 -21.12 7.46 -10.64
N LEU A 210 -19.86 7.90 -10.64
CA LEU A 210 -19.38 8.90 -9.68
C LEU A 210 -19.52 10.31 -10.27
N GLY A 211 -20.63 10.97 -9.93
CA GLY A 211 -20.97 12.34 -10.33
C GLY A 211 -20.11 13.42 -9.67
N GLY A 212 -18.80 13.41 -9.93
CA GLY A 212 -17.97 14.61 -9.94
C GLY A 212 -17.90 15.20 -11.35
N PRO A 213 -17.40 16.44 -11.56
CA PRO A 213 -17.24 17.02 -12.89
C PRO A 213 -16.15 16.29 -13.66
N ALA A 214 -16.47 15.11 -14.18
CA ALA A 214 -15.62 14.25 -14.99
C ALA A 214 -15.64 14.68 -16.48
N ARG A 215 -15.67 15.99 -16.76
CA ARG A 215 -15.72 16.49 -18.15
C ARG A 215 -14.41 17.07 -18.69
N ASP A 216 -13.35 17.14 -17.89
CA ASP A 216 -12.05 17.66 -18.34
C ASP A 216 -10.90 16.63 -18.34
N LEU A 217 -11.19 15.33 -18.18
CA LEU A 217 -10.14 14.30 -18.14
C LEU A 217 -9.91 13.63 -19.50
N PRO A 218 -8.65 13.52 -19.96
CA PRO A 218 -8.30 12.82 -21.20
C PRO A 218 -8.83 11.37 -21.23
N PRO A 219 -9.15 10.82 -22.41
CA PRO A 219 -9.71 9.47 -22.57
C PRO A 219 -8.84 8.31 -22.04
N ALA A 220 -7.59 8.58 -21.61
CA ALA A 220 -6.68 7.63 -21.00
C ALA A 220 -7.04 7.25 -19.54
N VAL A 221 -7.85 8.05 -18.85
CA VAL A 221 -8.24 7.81 -17.44
C VAL A 221 -9.68 7.32 -17.34
N ARG A 222 -9.93 6.08 -17.77
CA ARG A 222 -11.17 5.34 -17.47
C ARG A 222 -10.91 4.23 -16.44
N ARG A 223 -10.08 4.52 -15.43
CA ARG A 223 -9.76 3.58 -14.36
C ARG A 223 -10.40 4.06 -13.06
N GLY A 224 -10.88 3.12 -12.24
CA GLY A 224 -11.32 3.43 -10.88
C GLY A 224 -10.16 3.95 -10.02
N PRO A 225 -10.42 4.60 -8.88
CA PRO A 225 -9.36 5.13 -8.03
C PRO A 225 -8.47 4.00 -7.48
N ASP A 226 -7.17 4.24 -7.42
CA ASP A 226 -6.20 3.39 -6.75
C ASP A 226 -6.42 3.44 -5.24
N TYR A 227 -6.21 2.32 -4.54
CA TYR A 227 -6.45 2.23 -3.11
C TYR A 227 -5.13 2.11 -2.36
N ILE A 228 -4.96 2.94 -1.34
CA ILE A 228 -3.86 2.82 -0.38
C ILE A 228 -4.49 2.44 0.96
N ILE A 229 -4.23 1.22 1.42
CA ILE A 229 -4.78 0.70 2.67
C ILE A 229 -3.65 0.66 3.71
N GLY A 230 -3.75 1.52 4.73
CA GLY A 230 -2.86 1.54 5.88
C GLY A 230 -3.46 0.76 7.06
N ILE A 231 -2.78 -0.26 7.57
CA ILE A 231 -3.25 -1.10 8.68
C ILE A 231 -2.22 -1.12 9.80
N GLU A 232 -2.63 -0.75 11.01
CA GLU A 232 -1.78 -0.93 12.19
C GLU A 232 -2.08 -2.26 12.88
N GLU A 233 -1.02 -2.98 13.23
CA GLU A 233 -1.05 -4.24 13.98
C GLU A 233 -2.15 -5.22 13.50
N PRO A 234 -2.10 -5.69 12.24
CA PRO A 234 -3.10 -6.61 11.69
C PRO A 234 -3.23 -7.92 12.50
N GLU A 235 -2.22 -8.27 13.29
CA GLU A 235 -2.21 -9.40 14.22
C GLU A 235 -3.05 -9.20 15.50
N LEU A 236 -3.43 -7.97 15.85
CA LEU A 236 -4.02 -7.69 17.15
C LEU A 236 -5.34 -8.45 17.35
N TYR A 237 -5.45 -9.17 18.47
CA TYR A 237 -6.59 -10.05 18.81
C TYR A 237 -6.82 -11.23 17.84
N GLN A 238 -5.83 -11.59 17.03
CA GLN A 238 -5.92 -12.73 16.11
C GLN A 238 -5.11 -13.94 16.57
N HIS A 239 -5.65 -15.12 16.28
CA HIS A 239 -4.92 -16.39 16.44
C HIS A 239 -3.87 -16.53 15.32
N PRO A 240 -2.70 -17.17 15.56
CA PRO A 240 -1.63 -17.33 14.56
C PRO A 240 -2.08 -17.79 13.16
N ASN A 241 -2.96 -18.80 13.08
CA ASN A 241 -3.50 -19.26 11.79
C ASN A 241 -4.27 -18.18 11.02
N ARG A 242 -4.98 -17.29 11.74
CA ARG A 242 -5.68 -16.16 11.13
C ARG A 242 -4.70 -15.07 10.68
N CYS A 243 -3.62 -14.83 11.43
CA CYS A 243 -2.54 -13.92 11.03
C CYS A 243 -1.89 -14.37 9.70
N ARG A 244 -1.55 -15.66 9.58
CA ARG A 244 -0.98 -16.21 8.34
C ARG A 244 -1.94 -16.08 7.15
N HIS A 245 -3.22 -16.41 7.36
CA HIS A 245 -4.23 -16.22 6.32
C HIS A 245 -4.40 -14.75 5.94
N PHE A 246 -4.39 -13.84 6.92
CA PHE A 246 -4.52 -12.42 6.69
C PHE A 246 -3.33 -11.87 5.88
N ALA A 247 -2.10 -12.23 6.23
CA ALA A 247 -0.92 -11.86 5.48
C ALA A 247 -1.01 -12.31 4.00
N SER A 248 -1.49 -13.52 3.75
CA SER A 248 -1.73 -14.02 2.38
C SER A 248 -2.78 -13.19 1.63
N VAL A 249 -3.92 -12.86 2.27
CA VAL A 249 -4.97 -12.03 1.67
C VAL A 249 -4.45 -10.64 1.31
N LEU A 250 -3.67 -10.01 2.20
CA LEU A 250 -3.07 -8.70 1.93
C LEU A 250 -2.10 -8.74 0.74
N ARG A 251 -1.29 -9.79 0.63
CA ARG A 251 -0.38 -9.98 -0.53
C ARG A 251 -1.16 -10.16 -1.83
N HIS A 252 -2.22 -10.97 -1.83
CA HIS A 252 -3.08 -11.15 -3.01
C HIS A 252 -3.73 -9.84 -3.44
N LEU A 253 -4.23 -9.04 -2.48
CA LEU A 253 -4.80 -7.73 -2.77
C LEU A 253 -3.78 -6.77 -3.38
N ALA A 254 -2.53 -6.81 -2.94
CA ALA A 254 -1.46 -5.94 -3.43
C ALA A 254 -0.94 -6.33 -4.82
N ALA A 255 -0.95 -7.63 -5.16
CA ALA A 255 -0.39 -8.14 -6.41
C ALA A 255 -1.34 -8.02 -7.61
N GLU A 256 -2.66 -7.97 -7.37
CA GLU A 256 -3.67 -8.02 -8.43
C GLU A 256 -4.29 -6.64 -8.70
N GLN A 257 -4.34 -6.24 -9.98
CA GLN A 257 -5.12 -5.08 -10.39
C GLN A 257 -6.63 -5.38 -10.31
N GLY A 258 -7.41 -4.40 -9.85
CA GLY A 258 -8.85 -4.48 -9.75
C GLY A 258 -9.54 -4.51 -11.11
N GLU A 259 -10.79 -4.98 -11.12
CA GLU A 259 -11.64 -5.04 -12.35
C GLU A 259 -11.75 -3.70 -13.09
N ASP A 260 -11.68 -2.59 -12.34
CA ASP A 260 -11.77 -1.23 -12.86
C ASP A 260 -10.38 -0.67 -13.27
N GLY A 261 -9.36 -1.52 -13.36
CA GLY A 261 -7.97 -1.15 -13.64
C GLY A 261 -7.25 -0.47 -12.47
N SER A 262 -7.84 -0.47 -11.26
CA SER A 262 -7.28 0.17 -10.08
C SER A 262 -6.25 -0.70 -9.36
N ASN A 263 -5.19 -0.08 -8.88
CA ASN A 263 -4.18 -0.72 -8.05
C ASN A 263 -4.59 -0.71 -6.58
N THR A 264 -4.03 -1.63 -5.80
CA THR A 264 -4.13 -1.59 -4.35
C THR A 264 -2.75 -1.68 -3.74
N GLN A 265 -2.36 -0.66 -2.98
CA GLN A 265 -1.16 -0.66 -2.18
C GLN A 265 -1.56 -0.95 -0.73
N ILE A 266 -0.86 -1.89 -0.09
CA ILE A 266 -1.04 -2.19 1.33
C ILE A 266 0.19 -1.70 2.08
N LEU A 267 -0.03 -0.94 3.14
CA LEU A 267 0.99 -0.56 4.12
C LEU A 267 0.52 -1.07 5.48
N PHE A 268 1.41 -1.72 6.23
CA PHE A 268 1.10 -2.10 7.60
C PHE A 268 2.30 -2.02 8.52
N THR A 269 2.03 -1.78 9.79
CA THR A 269 2.98 -1.96 10.89
C THR A 269 2.67 -3.26 11.61
N THR A 270 3.70 -4.01 12.00
CA THR A 270 3.52 -5.31 12.66
C THR A 270 4.67 -5.60 13.61
N HIS A 271 4.35 -6.31 14.69
CA HIS A 271 5.25 -6.95 15.62
C HIS A 271 5.22 -8.49 15.46
N SER A 272 4.53 -8.99 14.45
CA SER A 272 4.28 -10.41 14.26
C SER A 272 5.15 -11.00 13.14
N PRO A 273 5.89 -12.09 13.41
CA PRO A 273 6.69 -12.77 12.40
C PRO A 273 5.86 -13.41 11.29
N TYR A 274 4.54 -13.53 11.46
CA TYR A 274 3.66 -14.11 10.43
C TYR A 274 3.40 -13.18 9.24
N PHE A 275 3.67 -11.87 9.39
CA PHE A 275 3.48 -10.87 8.34
C PHE A 275 4.77 -10.56 7.57
N VAL A 276 5.93 -10.89 8.13
CA VAL A 276 7.25 -10.64 7.56
C VAL A 276 7.83 -11.97 7.04
N SER A 277 8.51 -11.95 5.90
CA SER A 277 9.23 -13.12 5.39
C SER A 277 10.52 -12.70 4.71
N LEU A 278 11.52 -13.60 4.70
CA LEU A 278 12.75 -13.39 3.94
C LEU A 278 12.49 -13.34 2.42
N GLU A 279 11.35 -13.82 1.93
CA GLU A 279 11.07 -13.92 0.49
C GLU A 279 10.74 -12.55 -0.06
N HIS A 280 10.04 -11.78 0.76
CA HIS A 280 9.58 -10.44 0.47
C HIS A 280 10.34 -9.42 1.32
N PHE A 281 11.63 -9.66 1.58
CA PHE A 281 12.47 -8.75 2.37
C PHE A 281 12.53 -7.35 1.76
N GLU A 282 12.35 -7.22 0.44
CA GLU A 282 12.26 -5.94 -0.26
C GLU A 282 11.05 -5.10 0.14
N ASN A 283 10.01 -5.72 0.69
CA ASN A 283 8.82 -5.04 1.22
C ASN A 283 9.02 -4.61 2.67
N VAL A 284 10.11 -5.06 3.33
CA VAL A 284 10.38 -4.74 4.72
C VAL A 284 11.01 -3.36 4.82
N ARG A 285 10.48 -2.57 5.75
CA ARG A 285 11.01 -1.28 6.15
C ARG A 285 11.27 -1.36 7.65
N LEU A 286 12.53 -1.54 8.03
CA LEU A 286 12.89 -1.66 9.43
C LEU A 286 13.19 -0.27 9.99
N VAL A 287 12.44 0.10 11.02
CA VAL A 287 12.53 1.41 11.67
C VAL A 287 13.12 1.21 13.05
N ARG A 288 14.28 1.82 13.32
CA ARG A 288 14.98 1.73 14.62
C ARG A 288 15.28 3.10 15.18
N LYS A 289 15.35 3.19 16.52
CA LYS A 289 15.85 4.39 17.20
C LYS A 289 17.36 4.23 17.36
N ASP A 290 18.10 5.18 16.81
CA ASP A 290 19.55 5.21 16.95
C ASP A 290 19.99 6.04 18.14
N ALA A 291 21.29 5.93 18.45
CA ALA A 291 21.95 6.82 19.39
C ALA A 291 21.70 8.28 19.01
N ARG A 292 21.66 9.14 20.04
CA ARG A 292 21.41 10.57 19.85
C ARG A 292 22.43 11.17 18.88
N ASP A 293 21.99 12.05 17.99
CA ASP A 293 22.89 12.79 17.11
C ASP A 293 23.82 13.73 17.89
N ALA A 294 24.66 14.46 17.14
CA ALA A 294 25.56 15.48 17.70
C ALA A 294 24.83 16.59 18.48
N PHE A 295 23.50 16.73 18.32
CA PHE A 295 22.66 17.70 19.01
C PHE A 295 21.90 17.10 20.20
N GLY A 296 22.11 15.81 20.50
CA GLY A 296 21.45 15.13 21.60
C GLY A 296 20.00 14.72 21.30
N LEU A 297 19.55 14.77 20.04
CA LEU A 297 18.20 14.37 19.64
C LEU A 297 18.18 12.88 19.26
N THR A 298 17.11 12.18 19.66
CA THR A 298 16.92 10.78 19.26
C THR A 298 16.65 10.72 17.77
N CYS A 299 17.52 10.04 17.03
CA CYS A 299 17.34 9.80 15.60
C CYS A 299 16.60 8.50 15.36
N THR A 300 15.87 8.44 14.25
CA THR A 300 15.23 7.23 13.75
C THR A 300 15.88 6.87 12.43
N SER A 301 16.46 5.68 12.32
CA SER A 301 16.91 5.13 11.05
C SER A 301 15.83 4.29 10.40
N LEU A 302 15.80 4.34 9.07
CA LEU A 302 15.00 3.51 8.21
C LEU A 302 15.97 2.69 7.36
N SER A 303 15.91 1.37 7.46
CA SER A 303 16.64 0.47 6.58
C SER A 303 15.69 -0.30 5.67
N SER A 304 16.12 -0.43 4.42
CA SER A 304 15.43 -1.16 3.37
C SER A 304 16.46 -1.64 2.38
N HIS A 305 16.16 -2.74 1.68
CA HIS A 305 17.08 -3.28 0.69
C HIS A 305 16.32 -3.85 -0.49
N THR A 306 16.88 -3.73 -1.68
CA THR A 306 16.27 -4.23 -2.91
C THR A 306 16.81 -5.61 -3.28
N VAL A 307 16.06 -6.34 -4.11
CA VAL A 307 16.49 -7.62 -4.68
C VAL A 307 17.77 -7.47 -5.50
N GLU A 308 17.94 -6.33 -6.17
CA GLU A 308 19.10 -6.06 -7.01
C GLU A 308 20.37 -5.85 -6.18
N GLU A 309 20.31 -5.06 -5.11
CA GLU A 309 21.44 -4.91 -4.18
C GLU A 309 21.81 -6.24 -3.52
N PHE A 310 20.81 -7.04 -3.15
CA PHE A 310 21.04 -8.39 -2.63
C PHE A 310 21.71 -9.30 -3.66
N ARG A 311 21.29 -9.23 -4.93
CA ARG A 311 21.90 -10.00 -6.04
C ARG A 311 23.38 -9.66 -6.21
N VAL A 312 23.73 -8.37 -6.14
CA VAL A 312 25.12 -7.91 -6.23
C VAL A 312 25.95 -8.43 -5.05
N ALA A 313 25.46 -8.27 -3.82
CA ALA A 313 26.15 -8.76 -2.62
C ALA A 313 26.34 -10.29 -2.65
N TRP A 314 25.31 -11.02 -3.09
CA TRP A 314 25.35 -12.47 -3.24
C TRP A 314 26.40 -12.92 -4.27
N ALA A 315 26.47 -12.22 -5.40
CA ALA A 315 27.38 -12.52 -6.49
C ALA A 315 28.85 -12.30 -6.09
N ASP A 316 29.14 -11.19 -5.39
CA ASP A 316 30.49 -10.90 -4.87
C ASP A 316 30.96 -12.00 -3.90
N ILE A 317 30.08 -12.39 -2.99
CA ILE A 317 30.32 -13.50 -2.07
C ILE A 317 30.61 -14.78 -2.87
N CYS A 318 29.77 -15.15 -3.83
CA CYS A 318 30.00 -16.35 -4.66
C CYS A 318 31.18 -16.24 -5.64
N GLY A 319 31.80 -15.07 -5.77
CA GLY A 319 32.83 -14.79 -6.78
C GLY A 319 32.32 -14.96 -8.21
N ARG A 320 31.06 -14.58 -8.46
CA ARG A 320 30.40 -14.63 -9.78
C ARG A 320 30.05 -13.23 -10.25
N ASP A 321 29.84 -13.07 -11.55
CA ASP A 321 29.22 -11.85 -12.07
C ASP A 321 27.75 -11.80 -11.59
N PRO A 322 27.24 -10.65 -11.12
CA PRO A 322 25.84 -10.50 -10.80
C PRO A 322 24.91 -10.99 -11.92
N GLN A 323 25.25 -10.71 -13.20
CA GLN A 323 24.42 -11.09 -14.36
C GLN A 323 24.20 -12.60 -14.51
N ASP A 324 25.10 -13.41 -13.96
CA ASP A 324 24.96 -14.88 -13.96
C ASP A 324 23.99 -15.39 -12.87
N VAL A 325 23.57 -14.52 -11.95
CA VAL A 325 22.65 -14.84 -10.86
C VAL A 325 21.25 -14.39 -11.24
N THR A 326 20.37 -15.34 -11.56
CA THR A 326 18.97 -15.05 -11.87
C THR A 326 18.16 -14.84 -10.60
N VAL A 327 17.28 -13.83 -10.59
CA VAL A 327 16.38 -13.51 -9.46
C VAL A 327 15.53 -14.73 -9.06
N GLY A 328 15.02 -15.49 -10.03
CA GLY A 328 14.24 -16.70 -9.76
C GLY A 328 15.04 -17.78 -9.02
N SER A 329 16.33 -17.96 -9.32
CA SER A 329 17.19 -18.91 -8.61
C SER A 329 17.44 -18.48 -7.15
N LEU A 330 17.46 -17.18 -6.92
CA LEU A 330 17.69 -16.56 -5.63
C LEU A 330 16.45 -16.68 -4.74
N LEU A 331 15.27 -16.37 -5.28
CA LEU A 331 13.98 -16.58 -4.61
C LEU A 331 13.77 -18.06 -4.24
N ALA A 332 14.08 -19.00 -5.15
CA ALA A 332 13.99 -20.44 -4.87
C ALA A 332 14.94 -20.91 -3.76
N ARG A 333 16.04 -20.18 -3.51
CA ARG A 333 16.93 -20.44 -2.36
C ARG A 333 16.34 -19.86 -1.09
N LEU A 334 15.83 -18.63 -1.15
CA LEU A 334 15.17 -17.99 -0.02
C LEU A 334 14.02 -18.87 0.50
N LEU A 335 13.17 -19.41 -0.38
CA LEU A 335 12.05 -20.28 0.00
C LEU A 335 12.43 -21.46 0.92
N ARG A 336 13.66 -21.97 0.85
CA ARG A 336 14.14 -23.05 1.72
C ARG A 336 14.38 -22.63 3.17
N THR A 337 14.66 -21.35 3.40
CA THR A 337 14.97 -20.78 4.71
C THR A 337 13.77 -20.06 5.32
N MET A 338 12.57 -20.20 4.72
CA MET A 338 11.32 -19.58 5.16
C MET A 338 10.69 -20.34 6.33
N THR A 339 11.34 -20.32 7.50
CA THR A 339 10.67 -20.74 8.74
C THR A 339 10.17 -19.51 9.49
N ASP A 340 9.04 -19.67 10.18
CA ASP A 340 8.50 -18.62 11.07
C ASP A 340 9.55 -18.23 12.12
N SER A 341 10.36 -19.20 12.58
CA SER A 341 11.48 -18.97 13.50
C SER A 341 12.52 -18.02 12.92
N VAL A 342 12.95 -18.21 11.67
CA VAL A 342 13.92 -17.28 11.05
C VAL A 342 13.33 -15.88 10.91
N SER A 343 12.02 -15.76 10.69
CA SER A 343 11.33 -14.45 10.60
C SER A 343 11.27 -13.71 11.95
N GLU A 344 11.49 -14.40 13.08
CA GLU A 344 11.68 -13.76 14.38
C GLU A 344 12.93 -12.85 14.39
N GLY A 345 13.94 -13.16 13.58
CA GLY A 345 15.18 -12.40 13.48
C GLY A 345 15.00 -10.94 13.04
N PHE A 346 13.91 -10.61 12.34
CA PHE A 346 13.60 -9.21 11.99
C PHE A 346 13.28 -8.34 13.21
N PHE A 347 12.86 -8.94 14.32
CA PHE A 347 12.48 -8.27 15.56
C PHE A 347 13.57 -8.31 16.63
N ALA A 348 14.66 -9.04 16.38
CA ALA A 348 15.77 -9.16 17.32
C ALA A 348 16.72 -7.95 17.25
N ASP A 349 17.29 -7.56 18.39
CA ASP A 349 18.37 -6.58 18.44
C ASP A 349 19.66 -7.16 17.85
N VAL A 350 19.89 -8.46 18.09
CA VAL A 350 21.03 -9.23 17.56
C VAL A 350 20.56 -10.63 17.16
N VAL A 351 20.99 -11.11 15.99
CA VAL A 351 20.69 -12.45 15.49
C VAL A 351 21.93 -13.33 15.52
N VAL A 352 21.80 -14.55 16.03
CA VAL A 352 22.82 -15.61 15.96
C VAL A 352 22.27 -16.77 15.14
N LEU A 353 22.82 -17.00 13.94
CA LEU A 353 22.37 -18.06 13.04
C LEU A 353 23.17 -19.34 13.27
N VAL A 354 22.49 -20.47 13.38
CA VAL A 354 23.10 -21.78 13.57
C VAL A 354 22.59 -22.80 12.56
N GLU A 355 23.34 -23.89 12.37
CA GLU A 355 23.02 -24.88 11.36
C GLU A 355 21.73 -25.65 11.68
N GLY A 356 21.54 -26.06 12.94
CA GLY A 356 20.38 -26.84 13.33
C GLY A 356 19.88 -26.57 14.75
N ILE A 357 18.73 -27.17 15.08
CA ILE A 357 18.09 -27.00 16.39
C ILE A 357 18.94 -27.55 17.55
N GLY A 358 19.84 -28.49 17.28
CA GLY A 358 20.79 -28.99 18.27
C GLY A 358 21.73 -27.90 18.77
N ASP A 359 22.23 -27.06 17.87
CA ASP A 359 23.11 -25.93 18.20
C ASP A 359 22.38 -24.88 19.04
N VAL A 360 21.10 -24.62 18.72
CA VAL A 360 20.23 -23.75 19.52
C VAL A 360 20.17 -24.28 20.95
N GLY A 361 19.96 -25.59 21.12
CA GLY A 361 19.91 -26.23 22.43
C GLY A 361 21.22 -26.08 23.22
N VAL A 362 22.36 -26.30 22.57
CA VAL A 362 23.68 -26.15 23.19
C VAL A 362 23.93 -24.70 23.61
N LEU A 363 23.66 -23.74 22.72
CA LEU A 363 23.88 -22.33 23.01
C LEU A 363 22.95 -21.82 24.11
N THR A 364 21.71 -22.29 24.14
CA THR A 364 20.75 -21.98 25.21
C THR A 364 21.26 -22.53 26.55
N ALA A 365 21.74 -23.77 26.60
CA ALA A 365 22.32 -24.36 27.81
C ALA A 365 23.57 -23.59 28.28
N VAL A 366 24.43 -23.16 27.36
CA VAL A 366 25.60 -22.32 27.68
C VAL A 366 25.18 -20.96 28.24
N ALA A 367 24.12 -20.35 27.68
CA ALA A 367 23.58 -19.09 28.18
C ALA A 367 23.05 -19.24 29.61
N GLU A 368 22.33 -20.34 29.90
CA GLU A 368 21.85 -20.67 31.25
C GLU A 368 23.00 -20.88 32.24
N GLU A 369 24.03 -21.65 31.86
CA GLU A 369 25.21 -21.90 32.71
C GLU A 369 25.97 -20.60 33.02
N LYS A 370 26.12 -19.74 32.01
CA LYS A 370 26.75 -18.42 32.16
C LYS A 370 25.85 -17.37 32.78
N LYS A 371 24.59 -17.69 33.09
CA LYS A 371 23.57 -16.76 33.59
C LYS A 371 23.41 -15.52 32.69
N ALA A 372 23.53 -15.73 31.39
CA ALA A 372 23.34 -14.70 30.38
C ALA A 372 21.90 -14.76 29.86
N GLU A 373 21.11 -13.73 30.16
CA GLU A 373 19.71 -13.64 29.70
C GLU A 373 19.64 -13.03 28.29
N TRP A 374 20.08 -13.79 27.29
CA TRP A 374 20.16 -13.35 25.89
C TRP A 374 18.83 -12.82 25.35
N VAL A 375 17.71 -13.49 25.62
CA VAL A 375 16.38 -13.05 25.20
C VAL A 375 16.02 -11.69 25.79
N ALA A 376 16.37 -11.44 27.07
CA ALA A 376 16.14 -10.14 27.71
C ALA A 376 17.04 -9.03 27.15
N GLN A 377 18.17 -9.41 26.55
CA GLN A 377 19.10 -8.51 25.86
C GLN A 377 18.78 -8.35 24.36
N GLY A 378 17.67 -8.94 23.88
CA GLY A 378 17.27 -8.87 22.47
C GLY A 378 18.12 -9.75 21.54
N VAL A 379 18.85 -10.72 22.07
CA VAL A 379 19.65 -11.68 21.29
C VAL A 379 18.81 -12.93 21.00
N THR A 380 18.60 -13.23 19.72
CA THR A 380 17.82 -14.38 19.25
C THR A 380 18.71 -15.37 18.50
N VAL A 381 18.66 -16.65 18.89
CA VAL A 381 19.40 -17.74 18.25
C VAL A 381 18.46 -18.50 17.31
N LEU A 382 18.81 -18.58 16.02
CA LEU A 382 17.94 -19.06 14.95
C LEU A 382 18.61 -20.20 14.17
N ALA A 383 17.96 -21.36 14.11
CA ALA A 383 18.37 -22.47 13.25
C ALA A 383 17.89 -22.23 11.80
N VAL A 384 18.77 -22.50 10.83
CA VAL A 384 18.45 -22.35 9.39
C VAL A 384 18.37 -23.69 8.64
N ASP A 385 18.38 -24.81 9.36
CA ASP A 385 18.24 -26.17 8.85
C ASP A 385 19.21 -26.49 7.70
N GLY A 386 20.51 -26.31 7.96
CA GLY A 386 21.59 -26.67 7.05
C GLY A 386 22.52 -25.51 6.66
N LYS A 387 23.79 -25.84 6.50
CA LYS A 387 24.86 -24.88 6.21
C LYS A 387 24.65 -24.09 4.92
N GLU A 388 24.04 -24.70 3.91
CA GLU A 388 23.73 -24.05 2.63
C GLU A 388 22.70 -22.92 2.73
N ASN A 389 21.93 -22.89 3.82
CA ASN A 389 20.86 -21.94 4.07
C ASN A 389 21.33 -20.73 4.89
N LEU A 390 22.52 -20.76 5.49
CA LEU A 390 23.04 -19.67 6.33
C LEU A 390 23.26 -18.36 5.55
N ALA A 391 23.78 -18.45 4.34
CA ALA A 391 24.27 -17.28 3.60
C ALA A 391 23.17 -16.23 3.33
N ALA A 392 21.95 -16.65 3.03
CA ALA A 392 20.89 -15.73 2.62
C ALA A 392 20.32 -14.91 3.80
N PRO A 393 19.93 -15.52 4.95
CA PRO A 393 19.56 -14.76 6.15
C PRO A 393 20.68 -13.86 6.66
N ILE A 394 21.95 -14.30 6.63
CA ILE A 394 23.09 -13.45 7.03
C ILE A 394 23.10 -12.15 6.22
N LEU A 395 22.96 -12.28 4.90
CA LEU A 395 23.00 -11.13 4.01
C LEU A 395 21.79 -10.22 4.19
N ILE A 396 20.58 -10.77 4.29
CA ILE A 396 19.35 -9.97 4.47
C ILE A 396 19.37 -9.22 5.81
N PHE A 397 19.72 -9.89 6.91
CA PHE A 397 19.74 -9.23 8.21
C PHE A 397 20.79 -8.13 8.28
N ARG A 398 22.01 -8.38 7.78
CA ARG A 398 23.06 -7.36 7.71
C ARG A 398 22.66 -6.18 6.81
N ALA A 399 22.04 -6.47 5.67
CA ALA A 399 21.52 -5.48 4.74
C ALA A 399 20.45 -4.58 5.38
N LEU A 400 19.62 -5.13 6.26
CA LEU A 400 18.64 -4.37 7.04
C LEU A 400 19.23 -3.72 8.31
N GLY A 401 20.56 -3.79 8.51
CA GLY A 401 21.21 -3.18 9.68
C GLY A 401 21.03 -3.96 10.98
N ILE A 402 20.65 -5.24 10.91
CA ILE A 402 20.53 -6.12 12.08
C ILE A 402 21.90 -6.79 12.34
N PRO A 403 22.52 -6.56 13.51
CA PRO A 403 23.74 -7.25 13.91
C PRO A 403 23.57 -8.77 13.83
N THR A 404 24.37 -9.42 12.99
CA THR A 404 24.22 -10.85 12.69
C THR A 404 25.53 -11.61 12.85
N TYR A 405 25.50 -12.58 13.76
CA TYR A 405 26.54 -13.59 14.00
C TYR A 405 26.06 -14.95 13.48
N PHE A 406 26.98 -15.87 13.23
CA PHE A 406 26.64 -17.22 12.82
C PHE A 406 27.65 -18.23 13.35
N ILE A 407 27.21 -19.46 13.53
CA ILE A 407 28.02 -20.61 13.98
C ILE A 407 27.62 -21.80 13.10
N PHE A 408 28.60 -22.58 12.64
CA PHE A 408 28.35 -23.82 11.90
C PHE A 408 29.53 -24.77 12.07
N ASP A 409 29.29 -26.03 11.75
CA ASP A 409 30.29 -27.07 11.90
C ASP A 409 31.37 -27.02 10.80
N GLY A 410 32.61 -27.07 11.27
CA GLY A 410 33.82 -27.14 10.47
C GLY A 410 34.07 -28.55 9.96
N ASP A 411 33.18 -29.11 9.13
CA ASP A 411 33.26 -30.46 8.57
C ASP A 411 34.38 -30.65 7.52
N GLN A 412 35.62 -30.32 7.85
CA GLN A 412 36.77 -30.53 6.97
C GLN A 412 37.16 -32.01 6.81
N HIS A 413 36.64 -32.91 7.65
CA HIS A 413 37.08 -34.31 7.69
C HIS A 413 36.18 -35.33 6.99
N LEU A 414 35.03 -34.94 6.44
CA LEU A 414 34.14 -35.84 5.69
C LEU A 414 34.37 -35.71 4.18
N LYS A 415 35.45 -36.33 3.65
CA LYS A 415 35.55 -36.66 2.21
C LYS A 415 34.60 -37.82 1.88
N GLY A 416 33.29 -37.57 1.93
CA GLY A 416 32.24 -38.51 1.53
C GLY A 416 31.66 -38.15 0.15
N LYS A 417 31.31 -39.17 -0.64
CA LYS A 417 30.72 -39.07 -2.00
C LYS A 417 29.31 -38.44 -2.00
N GLY A 418 29.19 -37.18 -1.57
CA GLY A 418 28.01 -36.34 -1.75
C GLY A 418 28.16 -35.45 -2.98
N LYS A 419 27.07 -35.18 -3.70
CA LYS A 419 27.03 -34.34 -4.91
C LYS A 419 27.88 -33.08 -4.71
N SER A 420 28.77 -32.80 -5.67
CA SER A 420 29.68 -31.66 -5.66
C SER A 420 28.95 -30.39 -5.24
N CYS A 421 29.15 -29.99 -3.97
CA CYS A 421 28.81 -28.66 -3.52
C CYS A 421 29.65 -27.72 -4.39
N ASN A 422 29.01 -26.78 -5.09
CA ASN A 422 29.70 -25.85 -5.97
C ASN A 422 30.85 -25.21 -5.17
N GLU A 423 32.11 -25.44 -5.57
CA GLU A 423 33.30 -24.93 -4.86
C GLU A 423 33.28 -23.40 -4.65
N HIS A 424 32.44 -22.70 -5.41
CA HIS A 424 32.14 -21.29 -5.28
C HIS A 424 31.39 -20.93 -3.97
N GLN A 425 30.52 -21.81 -3.46
CA GLN A 425 29.76 -21.58 -2.21
C GLN A 425 30.62 -21.70 -0.95
N ALA A 426 31.58 -22.64 -0.92
CA ALA A 426 32.53 -22.75 0.18
C ALA A 426 33.44 -21.50 0.25
N LYS A 427 33.83 -20.94 -0.92
CA LYS A 427 34.58 -19.68 -1.00
C LYS A 427 33.74 -18.47 -0.62
N ALA A 428 32.45 -18.45 -0.97
CA ALA A 428 31.49 -17.44 -0.53
C ALA A 428 31.36 -17.37 0.99
N THR A 429 31.21 -18.54 1.59
CA THR A 429 31.17 -18.77 3.03
C THR A 429 32.57 -18.67 3.67
N GLN A 430 33.60 -18.18 2.96
CA GLN A 430 34.92 -17.89 3.51
C GLN A 430 35.37 -16.46 3.22
N LYS A 431 34.80 -15.80 2.22
CA LYS A 431 35.16 -14.44 1.82
C LYS A 431 34.26 -13.39 2.50
N GLY A 432 32.97 -13.69 2.73
CA GLY A 432 32.10 -12.88 3.61
C GLY A 432 32.46 -12.98 5.12
N PHE A 433 33.54 -13.69 5.43
CA PHE A 433 33.98 -14.11 6.77
C PHE A 433 35.20 -13.37 7.28
N SER A 434 35.91 -12.61 6.42
CA SER A 434 37.10 -11.87 6.87
C SER A 434 36.76 -10.71 7.80
N ASP A 435 35.51 -10.25 7.80
CA ASP A 435 35.11 -9.00 8.46
C ASP A 435 34.32 -9.22 9.76
N SER A 436 34.13 -10.48 10.19
CA SER A 436 33.45 -10.80 11.45
C SER A 436 34.26 -11.82 12.26
N VAL A 437 34.54 -11.46 13.51
CA VAL A 437 35.30 -12.23 14.50
C VAL A 437 34.84 -13.69 14.51
N ALA A 438 35.64 -14.56 13.91
CA ALA A 438 35.56 -15.99 14.13
C ALA A 438 36.02 -16.26 15.56
N PHE A 439 35.11 -16.63 16.45
CA PHE A 439 35.52 -17.36 17.65
C PHE A 439 36.03 -18.73 17.18
N ARG A 440 37.35 -18.90 17.22
CA ARG A 440 38.02 -20.19 17.13
C ARG A 440 37.84 -20.99 18.41
#